data_AF-A0A8C8SCY7-F1
#
_entry.id   AF-A0A8C8SCY7-F1
#
_cell.length_a   1.000
_cell.length_b   1.000
_cell.length_c   1.000
_cell.angle_alpha   90.00
_cell.angle_beta   90.00
_cell.angle_gamma   90.00
#
_symmetry.space_group_name_H-M   'P 1'
#
loop_
_entity.id
_entity.type
_entity.pdbx_description
1 polymer ?
#
loop_
_entity_poly.entity_id
_entity_poly.type
_entity_poly.pdbx_seq_one_letter_code
_entity_poly.pdbx_strand_id
1 'polypeptide(L)'
;MRFLIVPLGSHPVAKYMGSVDSRYSCTFLDSAWRELFSRSEPPGTEPFDVVGRIMQYVAGASVTHQLPVAEAMLTCKHKFPDEDSYQKFIPFIGVRLPTWASSSPCGAWVGHSIRAGAGWDYIPWGMENLFPKSPSSPYGDVIGLQVDYWLAQGTERRKEGEKRDASSKNTLKSVFRSVQVSRLPSGAESQPSGTMAMTVVTKEKNKKVPTIFLSKKPKEKEVDSKSQVIEGISRLICSAKQQQTMLKVSIDGVEWSDIKFFQLAAQWPTHVKHFPVGLFGSKPG
;
A
#
# COMPACT_ATOMS: atom_id res chain seq x y z
N MET A 1 16.32 -4.56 -21.64
CA MET A 1 15.48 -5.43 -20.78
C MET A 1 14.31 -4.60 -20.27
N ARG A 2 13.09 -5.15 -20.21
CA ARG A 2 11.90 -4.50 -19.64
C ARG A 2 11.04 -5.53 -18.91
N PHE A 3 10.25 -5.09 -17.94
CA PHE A 3 9.35 -5.93 -17.15
C PHE A 3 7.90 -5.67 -17.52
N LEU A 4 7.05 -6.69 -17.45
CA LEU A 4 5.61 -6.56 -17.67
C LEU A 4 4.89 -6.71 -16.33
N ILE A 5 3.98 -5.80 -16.03
CA ILE A 5 3.25 -5.81 -14.75
C ILE A 5 1.82 -6.27 -15.01
N VAL A 6 1.48 -7.45 -14.48
CA VAL A 6 0.11 -7.99 -14.49
C VAL A 6 -0.50 -7.73 -13.10
N PRO A 7 -1.54 -6.89 -12.97
CA PRO A 7 -2.04 -6.51 -11.66
C PRO A 7 -2.99 -7.58 -11.12
N LEU A 8 -2.66 -8.14 -9.96
CA LEU A 8 -3.52 -9.09 -9.24
C LEU A 8 -4.46 -8.40 -8.24
N GLY A 9 -4.69 -7.09 -8.41
CA GLY A 9 -5.50 -6.30 -7.49
C GLY A 9 -5.25 -4.80 -7.66
N SER A 10 -5.92 -4.00 -6.83
CA SER A 10 -5.73 -2.54 -6.87
C SER A 10 -4.33 -2.18 -6.38
N HIS A 11 -3.48 -1.66 -7.26
CA HIS A 11 -2.15 -1.12 -6.93
C HIS A 11 -1.96 0.25 -7.60
N PRO A 12 -1.34 1.25 -6.94
CA PRO A 12 -1.10 2.56 -7.54
C PRO A 12 -0.30 2.49 -8.86
N VAL A 13 0.66 1.56 -8.97
CA VAL A 13 1.43 1.36 -10.21
C VAL A 13 0.52 0.96 -11.37
N ALA A 14 -0.39 -0.01 -11.15
CA ALA A 14 -1.31 -0.46 -12.20
C ALA A 14 -2.29 0.65 -12.61
N LYS A 15 -2.81 1.42 -11.64
CA LYS A 15 -3.65 2.58 -11.91
C LYS A 15 -2.93 3.64 -12.74
N TYR A 16 -1.67 3.92 -12.40
CA TYR A 16 -0.85 4.85 -13.16
C TYR A 16 -0.57 4.34 -14.57
N MET A 17 -0.17 3.08 -14.73
CA MET A 17 0.03 2.47 -16.05
C MET A 17 -1.21 2.57 -16.93
N GLY A 18 -2.40 2.29 -16.38
CA GLY A 18 -3.66 2.47 -17.09
C GLY A 18 -4.02 3.93 -17.42
N SER A 19 -3.48 4.90 -16.66
CA SER A 19 -3.66 6.33 -16.95
C SER A 19 -2.79 6.81 -18.12
N VAL A 20 -1.64 6.16 -18.37
CA VAL A 20 -0.73 6.51 -19.47
C VAL A 20 -0.86 5.58 -20.67
N ASP A 21 -1.54 4.45 -20.53
CA ASP A 21 -1.82 3.49 -21.60
C ASP A 21 -3.25 2.95 -21.48
N SER A 22 -4.12 3.41 -22.39
CA SER A 22 -5.53 2.99 -22.42
C SER A 22 -5.71 1.52 -22.78
N ARG A 23 -4.81 0.92 -23.57
CA ARG A 23 -4.87 -0.52 -23.89
C ARG A 23 -4.54 -1.34 -22.66
N TYR A 24 -3.52 -0.92 -21.89
CA TYR A 24 -3.22 -1.54 -20.59
C TYR A 24 -4.42 -1.44 -19.65
N SER A 25 -5.04 -0.26 -19.57
CA SER A 25 -6.24 -0.03 -18.78
C SER A 25 -7.38 -0.97 -19.16
N CYS A 26 -7.71 -1.08 -20.45
CA CYS A 26 -8.76 -1.97 -20.93
C CYS A 26 -8.43 -3.46 -20.70
N THR A 27 -7.16 -3.84 -20.74
CA THR A 27 -6.75 -5.24 -20.58
C THR A 27 -6.83 -5.71 -19.12
N PHE A 28 -6.46 -4.85 -18.17
CA PHE A 28 -6.21 -5.26 -16.79
C PHE A 28 -6.96 -4.46 -15.71
N LEU A 29 -7.61 -3.35 -16.05
CA LEU A 29 -8.34 -2.51 -15.09
C LEU A 29 -9.86 -2.53 -15.28
N ASP A 30 -10.37 -3.38 -16.18
CA ASP A 30 -11.80 -3.63 -16.32
C ASP A 30 -12.39 -4.29 -15.07
N SER A 31 -13.74 -4.30 -14.97
CA SER A 31 -14.44 -4.87 -13.82
C SER A 31 -14.20 -6.38 -13.70
N ALA A 32 -14.17 -7.11 -14.81
CA ALA A 32 -14.01 -8.55 -14.84
C ALA A 32 -12.64 -8.98 -14.27
N TRP A 33 -11.56 -8.35 -14.72
CA TRP A 33 -10.21 -8.61 -14.23
C TRP A 33 -10.08 -8.28 -12.75
N ARG A 34 -10.60 -7.11 -12.35
CA ARG A 34 -10.58 -6.70 -10.94
C ARG A 34 -11.36 -7.65 -10.05
N GLU A 35 -12.52 -8.12 -10.49
CA GLU A 35 -13.35 -9.05 -9.72
C GLU A 35 -12.65 -10.40 -9.57
N LEU A 36 -12.14 -10.96 -10.67
CA LEU A 36 -11.42 -12.24 -10.68
C LEU A 36 -10.28 -12.25 -9.66
N PHE A 37 -9.39 -11.25 -9.71
CA PHE A 37 -8.22 -11.20 -8.84
C PHE A 37 -8.47 -10.54 -7.48
N SER A 38 -9.70 -10.11 -7.18
CA SER A 38 -10.08 -9.68 -5.83
C SER A 38 -10.46 -10.82 -4.90
N ARG A 39 -10.75 -12.01 -5.46
CA ARG A 39 -11.17 -13.20 -4.72
C ARG A 39 -9.95 -13.95 -4.18
N SER A 40 -10.10 -14.56 -3.00
CA SER A 40 -9.05 -15.39 -2.40
C SER A 40 -8.98 -16.80 -2.98
N GLU A 41 -10.09 -17.26 -3.56
CA GLU A 41 -10.21 -18.59 -4.17
C GLU A 41 -10.28 -18.45 -5.69
N PRO A 42 -9.68 -19.38 -6.44
CA PRO A 42 -9.81 -19.40 -7.89
C PRO A 42 -11.28 -19.62 -8.28
N PRO A 43 -11.75 -19.04 -9.39
CA PRO A 43 -13.12 -19.25 -9.83
C PRO A 43 -13.31 -20.71 -10.26
N GLY A 44 -14.52 -21.26 -10.07
CA GLY A 44 -14.86 -22.59 -10.57
C GLY A 44 -14.85 -22.69 -12.11
N THR A 45 -15.03 -21.55 -12.78
CA THR A 45 -14.93 -21.39 -14.24
C THR A 45 -14.28 -20.04 -14.54
N GLU A 46 -13.26 -20.03 -15.40
CA GLU A 46 -12.60 -18.80 -15.83
C GLU A 46 -13.60 -17.86 -16.53
N PRO A 47 -13.81 -16.63 -16.01
CA PRO A 47 -14.84 -15.72 -16.54
C PRO A 47 -14.48 -15.15 -17.92
N PHE A 48 -13.21 -15.19 -18.30
CA PHE A 48 -12.68 -14.77 -19.60
C PHE A 48 -11.28 -15.38 -19.83
N ASP A 49 -10.75 -15.26 -21.06
CA ASP A 49 -9.44 -15.79 -21.42
C ASP A 49 -8.28 -14.98 -20.80
N VAL A 50 -7.87 -15.35 -19.59
CA VAL A 50 -6.74 -14.75 -18.86
C VAL A 50 -5.44 -14.94 -19.64
N VAL A 51 -5.20 -16.13 -20.18
CA VAL A 51 -3.97 -16.47 -20.91
C VAL A 51 -3.88 -15.64 -22.18
N GLY A 52 -4.95 -15.56 -22.96
CA GLY A 52 -5.01 -14.72 -24.16
C GLY A 52 -4.73 -13.25 -23.88
N ARG A 53 -5.29 -12.68 -22.81
CA ARG A 53 -4.98 -11.30 -22.39
C ARG A 53 -3.50 -11.10 -22.05
N ILE A 54 -2.91 -12.04 -21.31
CA ILE A 54 -1.47 -11.98 -20.96
C ILE A 54 -0.61 -12.10 -22.22
N MET A 55 -0.93 -13.05 -23.11
CA MET A 55 -0.19 -13.25 -24.36
C MET A 55 -0.29 -12.03 -25.28
N GLN A 56 -1.45 -11.38 -25.35
CA GLN A 56 -1.62 -10.10 -26.05
C GLN A 56 -0.74 -9.01 -25.46
N TYR A 57 -0.61 -8.93 -24.14
CA TYR A 57 0.28 -7.97 -23.49
C TYR A 57 1.75 -8.26 -23.76
N VAL A 58 2.17 -9.53 -23.68
CA VAL A 58 3.54 -9.96 -24.00
C VAL A 58 3.91 -9.61 -25.44
N ALA A 59 3.02 -9.89 -26.40
CA ALA A 59 3.27 -9.60 -27.81
C ALA A 59 3.14 -8.11 -28.15
N GLY A 60 2.25 -7.40 -27.46
CA GLY A 60 1.87 -6.03 -27.78
C GLY A 60 2.62 -4.94 -27.03
N ALA A 61 3.29 -5.24 -25.91
CA ALA A 61 4.04 -4.26 -25.14
C ALA A 61 5.27 -3.79 -25.92
N SER A 62 5.15 -2.69 -26.65
CA SER A 62 6.19 -2.19 -27.57
C SER A 62 7.00 -1.03 -26.98
N VAL A 63 6.43 -0.26 -26.06
CA VAL A 63 7.06 0.93 -25.43
C VAL A 63 7.66 0.56 -24.07
N THR A 64 8.73 1.25 -23.67
CA THR A 64 9.32 1.13 -22.33
C THR A 64 9.10 2.41 -21.56
N HIS A 65 8.46 2.29 -20.40
CA HIS A 65 8.16 3.38 -19.49
C HIS A 65 9.06 3.29 -18.26
N GLN A 66 9.77 4.37 -17.94
CA GLN A 66 10.77 4.41 -16.88
C GLN A 66 10.12 4.85 -15.56
N LEU A 67 9.76 3.89 -14.71
CA LEU A 67 9.20 4.22 -13.39
C LEU A 67 10.32 4.60 -12.42
N PRO A 68 10.25 5.76 -11.74
CA PRO A 68 11.29 6.15 -10.79
C PRO A 68 11.29 5.25 -9.55
N VAL A 69 12.48 5.00 -9.00
CA VAL A 69 12.68 4.12 -7.83
C VAL A 69 12.98 4.94 -6.59
N ALA A 70 12.23 4.69 -5.52
CA ALA A 70 12.42 5.23 -4.18
C ALA A 70 13.06 4.19 -3.24
N GLU A 71 13.39 4.57 -2.01
CA GLU A 71 14.00 3.71 -0.99
C GLU A 71 13.11 3.55 0.23
N ALA A 72 12.90 2.31 0.66
CA ALA A 72 12.32 1.99 1.96
C ALA A 72 13.39 1.40 2.88
N MET A 73 13.63 2.05 4.02
CA MET A 73 14.43 1.51 5.12
C MET A 73 13.49 0.96 6.20
N LEU A 74 13.42 -0.35 6.33
CA LEU A 74 12.67 -1.04 7.37
C LEU A 74 13.56 -1.29 8.58
N THR A 75 13.12 -0.89 9.77
CA THR A 75 13.77 -1.27 11.04
C THR A 75 12.99 -2.41 11.68
N CYS A 76 13.53 -3.62 11.61
CA CYS A 76 12.87 -4.85 12.03
C CYS A 76 13.39 -5.34 13.40
N LYS A 77 12.53 -5.96 14.19
CA LYS A 77 12.94 -6.67 15.42
C LYS A 77 13.63 -7.99 15.05
N HIS A 78 14.67 -8.39 15.79
CA HIS A 78 15.20 -9.75 15.70
C HIS A 78 14.23 -10.78 16.28
N LYS A 79 14.36 -12.02 15.80
CA LYS A 79 13.56 -13.15 16.28
C LYS A 79 13.89 -13.49 17.73
N PHE A 80 15.12 -13.23 18.15
CA PHE A 80 15.60 -13.44 19.51
C PHE A 80 15.45 -12.15 20.33
N PRO A 81 14.96 -12.24 21.57
CA PRO A 81 14.61 -11.08 22.38
C PRO A 81 15.81 -10.23 22.80
N ASP A 82 17.01 -10.80 22.86
CA ASP A 82 18.21 -10.14 23.37
C ASP A 82 19.07 -9.49 22.28
N GLU A 83 18.66 -9.57 21.02
CA GLU A 83 19.42 -8.94 19.94
C GLU A 83 18.82 -7.63 19.45
N ASP A 84 19.71 -6.74 19.01
CA ASP A 84 19.35 -5.44 18.47
C ASP A 84 18.48 -5.53 17.21
N SER A 85 17.76 -4.45 16.90
CA SER A 85 17.03 -4.37 15.63
C SER A 85 17.98 -4.29 14.45
N TYR A 86 17.58 -4.85 13.32
CA TYR A 86 18.31 -4.78 12.07
C TYR A 86 17.57 -3.94 11.04
N GLN A 87 18.31 -3.49 10.02
CA GLN A 87 17.77 -2.65 8.95
C GLN A 87 17.79 -3.36 7.61
N LYS A 88 16.75 -3.15 6.80
CA LYS A 88 16.67 -3.59 5.40
C LYS A 88 16.37 -2.40 4.51
N PHE A 89 17.12 -2.27 3.42
CA PHE A 89 16.97 -1.23 2.40
C PHE A 89 16.38 -1.86 1.14
N ILE A 90 15.22 -1.37 0.71
CA ILE A 90 14.42 -1.98 -0.36
C ILE A 90 14.08 -0.91 -1.39
N PRO A 91 14.49 -1.06 -2.66
CA PRO A 91 14.01 -0.19 -3.72
C PRO A 91 12.50 -0.40 -3.91
N PHE A 92 11.73 0.67 -4.08
CA PHE A 92 10.29 0.55 -4.25
C PHE A 92 9.67 1.55 -5.22
N ILE A 93 8.48 1.23 -5.71
CA ILE A 93 7.59 2.12 -6.46
C ILE A 93 6.31 2.40 -5.66
N GLY A 94 5.74 1.40 -4.99
CA GLY A 94 4.56 1.51 -4.12
C GLY A 94 4.74 0.86 -2.74
N VAL A 95 4.24 1.52 -1.71
CA VAL A 95 4.17 1.04 -0.32
C VAL A 95 2.74 1.13 0.17
N ARG A 96 2.26 0.11 0.88
CA ARG A 96 0.93 0.08 1.50
C ARG A 96 1.02 -0.42 2.93
N LEU A 97 0.42 0.32 3.85
CA LEU A 97 0.21 -0.09 5.24
C LEU A 97 -1.30 -0.37 5.45
N PRO A 98 -1.72 -1.64 5.55
CA PRO A 98 -3.06 -1.96 6.00
C PRO A 98 -3.11 -1.76 7.52
N THR A 99 -3.95 -0.84 7.99
CA THR A 99 -4.07 -0.52 9.43
C THR A 99 -5.27 -1.21 10.09
N TRP A 100 -5.88 -2.18 9.42
CA TRP A 100 -6.92 -3.04 9.96
C TRP A 100 -6.35 -4.42 10.25
N ALA A 101 -6.34 -4.79 11.53
CA ALA A 101 -6.36 -6.19 11.91
C ALA A 101 -7.78 -6.71 11.60
N SER A 102 -7.99 -7.30 10.42
CA SER A 102 -8.97 -8.38 10.35
C SER A 102 -8.41 -9.53 9.53
N SER A 103 -8.30 -10.64 10.22
CA SER A 103 -8.90 -11.88 9.76
C SER A 103 -10.39 -11.65 9.38
N SER A 104 -10.64 -11.11 8.18
CA SER A 104 -11.89 -11.30 7.42
C SER A 104 -11.70 -10.87 5.97
N PRO A 105 -12.34 -11.55 5.01
CA PRO A 105 -11.74 -11.84 3.72
C PRO A 105 -11.88 -10.65 2.76
N CYS A 106 -10.87 -9.79 2.78
CA CYS A 106 -10.39 -9.14 1.57
C CYS A 106 -8.86 -9.34 1.57
N GLY A 107 -8.44 -10.53 1.13
CA GLY A 107 -7.03 -10.92 1.01
C GLY A 107 -6.34 -11.42 2.28
N ALA A 108 -6.99 -12.29 3.08
CA ALA A 108 -6.33 -12.96 4.20
C ALA A 108 -5.27 -13.96 3.68
N TRP A 109 -4.00 -13.58 3.76
CA TRP A 109 -2.86 -14.46 3.59
C TRP A 109 -2.81 -15.46 4.75
N VAL A 110 -3.44 -16.63 4.59
CA VAL A 110 -3.03 -17.81 5.32
C VAL A 110 -1.92 -18.45 4.52
N GLY A 111 -0.69 -18.13 4.87
CA GLY A 111 0.47 -18.90 4.45
C GLY A 111 0.35 -20.31 5.01
N HIS A 112 -0.27 -21.21 4.26
CA HIS A 112 -0.05 -22.63 4.46
C HIS A 112 1.38 -22.92 3.99
N SER A 113 2.29 -22.91 4.96
CA SER A 113 3.51 -23.69 4.86
C SER A 113 3.08 -25.13 4.64
N ILE A 114 3.26 -25.65 3.42
CA ILE A 114 3.22 -27.09 3.16
C ILE A 114 4.39 -27.66 3.96
N ARG A 115 4.11 -28.07 5.20
CA ARG A 115 5.00 -28.93 5.96
C ARG A 115 4.53 -30.35 5.70
N ALA A 116 5.30 -31.05 4.89
CA ALA A 116 5.12 -32.46 4.61
C ALA A 116 5.04 -33.28 5.91
N GLY A 117 4.14 -34.27 5.88
CA GLY A 117 3.96 -35.43 6.76
C GLY A 117 4.69 -35.51 8.10
N ALA A 118 3.91 -35.46 9.19
CA ALA A 118 3.94 -36.45 10.27
C ALA A 118 2.68 -36.25 11.13
N GLY A 119 1.92 -37.33 11.34
CA GLY A 119 0.57 -37.31 11.88
C GLY A 119 0.44 -36.80 13.31
N TRP A 120 -0.70 -36.17 13.56
CA TRP A 120 -1.23 -35.86 14.89
C TRP A 120 -2.74 -36.10 14.88
N ASP A 121 -3.13 -37.36 14.67
CA ASP A 121 -4.46 -37.81 15.05
C ASP A 121 -4.39 -38.24 16.52
N TYR A 122 -5.40 -37.84 17.30
CA TYR A 122 -5.63 -38.06 18.73
C TYR A 122 -5.05 -37.03 19.71
N ILE A 123 -5.78 -35.92 19.90
CA ILE A 123 -5.90 -35.27 21.21
C ILE A 123 -7.30 -35.62 21.76
N PRO A 124 -7.41 -36.31 22.92
CA PRO A 124 -8.70 -36.60 23.56
C PRO A 124 -9.43 -35.33 24.01
N TRP A 125 -10.75 -35.32 23.86
CA TRP A 125 -11.61 -34.22 24.30
C TRP A 125 -11.47 -34.01 25.82
N GLY A 126 -10.95 -32.85 26.25
CA GLY A 126 -10.85 -32.52 27.68
C GLY A 126 -9.80 -31.51 28.13
N MET A 127 -8.90 -31.01 27.26
CA MET A 127 -7.87 -30.02 27.63
C MET A 127 -8.05 -28.63 26.97
N GLU A 128 -9.27 -28.08 26.93
CA GLU A 128 -9.50 -26.73 26.37
C GLU A 128 -9.11 -25.56 27.31
N ASN A 129 -8.67 -25.83 28.55
CA ASN A 129 -8.53 -24.80 29.58
C ASN A 129 -7.08 -24.46 30.02
N LEU A 130 -6.05 -24.85 29.26
CA LEU A 130 -4.65 -24.53 29.60
C LEU A 130 -4.03 -23.35 28.84
N PHE A 131 -4.79 -22.66 27.98
CA PHE A 131 -4.32 -21.43 27.33
C PHE A 131 -4.99 -20.20 27.94
N PRO A 132 -4.24 -19.15 28.32
CA PRO A 132 -4.85 -17.89 28.73
C PRO A 132 -5.74 -17.37 27.59
N LYS A 133 -7.05 -17.28 27.82
CA LYS A 133 -7.96 -16.52 26.94
C LYS A 133 -7.57 -15.06 27.03
N SER A 134 -6.70 -14.62 26.12
CA SER A 134 -6.48 -13.20 25.85
C SER A 134 -7.83 -12.56 25.51
N PRO A 135 -8.16 -11.36 26.03
CA PRO A 135 -9.44 -10.72 25.76
C PRO A 135 -9.48 -10.29 24.29
N SER A 136 -10.04 -11.14 23.42
CA SER A 136 -10.29 -10.80 22.02
C SER A 136 -11.46 -9.83 21.96
N SER A 137 -11.15 -8.54 21.89
CA SER A 137 -12.10 -7.52 21.45
C SER A 137 -12.60 -7.87 20.04
N PRO A 138 -13.92 -7.81 19.75
CA PRO A 138 -14.48 -8.05 18.41
C PRO A 138 -14.07 -6.97 17.39
N TYR A 139 -13.36 -5.94 17.85
CA TYR A 139 -12.61 -5.01 17.02
C TYR A 139 -11.13 -5.35 17.21
N GLY A 140 -10.49 -5.97 16.21
CA GLY A 140 -9.04 -6.14 16.21
C GLY A 140 -8.35 -4.80 16.50
N ASP A 141 -7.22 -4.86 17.22
CA ASP A 141 -6.52 -3.68 17.71
C ASP A 141 -6.23 -2.70 16.57
N VAL A 142 -6.90 -1.55 16.57
CA VAL A 142 -6.72 -0.57 15.51
C VAL A 142 -5.43 0.19 15.79
N ILE A 143 -4.43 0.01 14.93
CA ILE A 143 -3.11 0.59 15.13
C ILE A 143 -3.16 2.09 14.82
N GLY A 144 -2.95 2.92 15.86
CA GLY A 144 -2.70 4.34 15.68
C GLY A 144 -1.29 4.56 15.15
N LEU A 145 -1.13 5.39 14.12
CA LEU A 145 0.16 5.72 13.52
C LEU A 145 0.58 7.16 13.81
N GLN A 146 1.89 7.36 13.84
CA GLN A 146 2.54 8.65 13.64
C GLN A 146 3.27 8.60 12.31
N VAL A 147 2.99 9.57 11.44
CA VAL A 147 3.64 9.73 10.14
C VAL A 147 4.26 11.11 10.10
N ASP A 148 5.59 11.17 10.18
CA ASP A 148 6.38 12.39 10.02
C ASP A 148 6.86 12.48 8.57
N TYR A 149 6.65 13.59 7.89
CA TYR A 149 7.01 13.75 6.47
C TYR A 149 7.55 15.13 6.16
N TRP A 150 8.39 15.18 5.12
CA TRP A 150 9.02 16.39 4.63
C TRP A 150 8.65 16.59 3.16
N LEU A 151 8.34 17.83 2.80
CA LEU A 151 8.07 18.20 1.43
C LEU A 151 9.39 18.60 0.75
N ALA A 152 9.51 18.30 -0.54
CA ALA A 152 10.58 18.83 -1.36
C ALA A 152 10.42 20.34 -1.49
N GLN A 153 11.53 21.07 -1.38
CA GLN A 153 11.53 22.51 -1.60
C GLN A 153 11.30 22.77 -3.10
N GLY A 154 10.24 23.50 -3.43
CA GLY A 154 9.94 23.86 -4.81
C GLY A 154 10.90 24.93 -5.33
N THR A 155 11.26 24.84 -6.61
CA THR A 155 11.90 25.90 -7.41
C THR A 155 10.91 27.00 -7.84
N GLU A 156 9.85 27.24 -7.06
CA GLU A 156 8.99 28.40 -7.26
C GLU A 156 9.78 29.65 -6.85
N ARG A 157 10.28 30.39 -7.85
CA ARG A 157 10.72 31.78 -7.68
C ARG A 157 9.54 32.59 -7.12
N ARG A 158 9.40 32.71 -5.80
CA ARG A 158 8.51 33.72 -5.21
C ARG A 158 9.17 34.45 -4.07
N LYS A 159 9.28 35.76 -4.33
CA LYS A 159 9.33 36.92 -3.44
C LYS A 159 10.00 36.71 -2.09
N GLU A 160 11.19 37.30 -2.05
CA GLU A 160 11.89 37.86 -0.89
C GLU A 160 10.96 38.20 0.28
N GLY A 161 11.28 37.66 1.46
CA GLY A 161 10.74 38.15 2.73
C GLY A 161 10.05 37.15 3.65
N GLU A 162 10.50 35.91 3.77
CA GLU A 162 10.29 35.13 5.00
C GLU A 162 11.34 34.00 5.07
N LYS A 163 12.30 34.10 5.99
CA LYS A 163 13.19 32.98 6.34
C LYS A 163 12.33 31.89 6.98
N ARG A 164 11.70 31.02 6.18
CA ARG A 164 11.22 29.72 6.67
C ARG A 164 12.40 28.77 6.66
N ASP A 165 12.75 28.30 7.84
CA ASP A 165 13.83 27.34 8.04
C ASP A 165 13.69 26.15 7.09
N ALA A 166 14.84 25.73 6.55
CA ALA A 166 14.94 24.59 5.66
C ALA A 166 14.21 23.36 6.25
N SER A 167 13.30 22.79 5.45
CA SER A 167 12.68 21.48 5.69
C SER A 167 11.73 21.42 6.92
N SER A 168 10.61 22.14 6.87
CA SER A 168 9.56 22.02 7.89
C SER A 168 8.95 20.62 7.91
N LYS A 169 9.29 19.83 8.94
CA LYS A 169 8.69 18.52 9.22
C LYS A 169 7.19 18.70 9.48
N ASN A 170 6.37 17.89 8.82
CA ASN A 170 4.93 17.79 9.07
C ASN A 170 4.62 16.46 9.76
N THR A 171 3.56 16.41 10.56
CA THR A 171 3.22 15.23 11.36
C THR A 171 1.72 14.92 11.27
N LEU A 172 1.38 13.70 10.84
CA LEU A 172 0.03 13.15 10.95
C LEU A 172 -0.04 12.10 12.06
N LYS A 173 -0.99 12.26 12.99
CA LYS A 173 -1.19 11.35 14.12
C LYS A 173 -2.62 10.86 14.18
N SER A 174 -2.93 9.74 13.53
CA SER A 174 -4.30 9.23 13.47
C SER A 174 -4.38 7.71 13.46
N VAL A 175 -5.61 7.22 13.54
CA VAL A 175 -5.96 5.85 13.19
C VAL A 175 -6.41 5.88 11.73
N PHE A 176 -5.57 5.36 10.85
CA PHE A 176 -5.86 5.30 9.43
C PHE A 176 -6.65 4.01 9.11
N ARG A 177 -7.37 3.98 8.00
CA ARG A 177 -7.82 2.74 7.33
C ARG A 177 -6.74 2.20 6.39
N SER A 178 -6.02 3.10 5.75
CA SER A 178 -4.88 2.78 4.91
C SER A 178 -3.95 3.98 4.78
N VAL A 179 -2.66 3.67 4.65
CA VAL A 179 -1.63 4.60 4.19
C VAL A 179 -0.99 3.99 2.97
N GLN A 180 -0.97 4.72 1.86
CA GLN A 180 -0.33 4.29 0.63
C GLN A 180 0.65 5.36 0.18
N VAL A 181 1.88 4.98 -0.14
CA VAL A 181 2.90 5.89 -0.68
C VAL A 181 3.35 5.37 -2.03
N SER A 182 3.56 6.24 -3.00
CA SER A 182 4.06 5.83 -4.30
C SER A 182 5.03 6.84 -4.90
N ARG A 183 6.02 6.30 -5.60
CA ARG A 183 7.00 7.01 -6.42
C ARG A 183 6.59 6.89 -7.88
N LEU A 184 5.60 7.68 -8.29
CA LEU A 184 5.05 7.69 -9.63
C LEU A 184 5.19 9.08 -10.25
N PRO A 185 5.44 9.19 -11.57
CA PRO A 185 5.46 10.48 -12.24
C PRO A 185 4.10 11.19 -12.15
N SER A 186 4.12 12.51 -11.94
CA SER A 186 2.92 13.33 -12.07
C SER A 186 2.67 13.63 -13.55
N GLY A 187 1.41 13.56 -14.00
CA GLY A 187 1.05 13.67 -15.41
C GLY A 187 1.30 15.03 -16.08
N ALA A 188 1.81 16.03 -15.34
CA ALA A 188 1.93 17.42 -15.79
C ALA A 188 3.37 17.93 -15.96
N GLU A 189 4.40 17.17 -15.59
CA GLU A 189 5.78 17.69 -15.55
C GLU A 189 6.72 16.94 -16.51
N SER A 190 7.48 17.71 -17.32
CA SER A 190 8.48 17.20 -18.27
C SER A 190 9.76 16.69 -17.60
N GLN A 191 9.89 16.86 -16.28
CA GLN A 191 11.00 16.35 -15.49
C GLN A 191 10.47 15.40 -14.41
N PRO A 192 11.18 14.29 -14.10
CA PRO A 192 10.78 13.44 -13.00
C PRO A 192 10.85 14.25 -11.70
N SER A 193 9.69 14.56 -11.12
CA SER A 193 9.63 15.17 -9.79
C SER A 193 10.43 14.27 -8.84
N GLY A 194 11.37 14.82 -8.08
CA GLY A 194 12.21 14.08 -7.13
C GLY A 194 11.45 13.67 -5.86
N THR A 195 10.16 13.38 -5.98
CA THR A 195 9.19 13.34 -4.87
C THR A 195 8.27 12.13 -4.95
N MET A 196 7.64 11.83 -3.82
CA MET A 196 6.62 10.80 -3.63
C MET A 196 5.26 11.45 -3.36
N ALA A 197 4.20 10.68 -3.54
CA ALA A 197 2.86 11.03 -3.09
C ALA A 197 2.37 10.03 -2.03
N MET A 198 1.65 10.51 -1.03
CA MET A 198 1.01 9.70 0.01
C MET A 198 -0.50 9.91 -0.03
N THR A 199 -1.25 8.82 -0.15
CA THR A 199 -2.70 8.78 0.06
C THR A 199 -2.98 8.18 1.43
N VAL A 200 -3.75 8.89 2.27
CA VAL A 200 -4.23 8.34 3.54
C VAL A 200 -5.74 8.38 3.60
N VAL A 201 -6.32 7.27 4.06
CA VAL A 201 -7.75 7.15 4.32
C VAL A 201 -7.93 7.13 5.83
N THR A 202 -8.71 8.04 6.37
CA THR A 202 -8.97 8.09 7.81
C THR A 202 -10.31 7.44 8.14
N LYS A 203 -10.42 6.86 9.34
CA LYS A 203 -11.73 6.47 9.88
C LYS A 203 -12.39 7.73 10.42
N GLU A 204 -13.41 8.24 9.75
CA GLU A 204 -14.17 9.35 10.30
C GLU A 204 -14.84 8.88 11.61
N LYS A 205 -14.60 9.59 12.72
CA LYS A 205 -15.52 9.48 13.86
C LYS A 205 -16.81 10.13 13.37
N ASN A 206 -17.87 9.35 13.18
CA ASN A 206 -19.22 9.90 13.10
C ASN A 206 -19.39 10.81 14.31
N LYS A 207 -19.30 12.13 14.13
CA LYS A 207 -19.82 13.07 15.12
C LYS A 207 -21.31 12.76 15.10
N LYS A 208 -21.80 12.00 16.09
CA LYS A 208 -23.22 11.95 16.38
C LYS A 208 -23.62 13.41 16.55
N VAL A 209 -24.23 14.01 15.54
CA VAL A 209 -24.99 15.24 15.71
C VAL A 209 -26.00 14.88 16.79
N PRO A 210 -25.99 15.51 17.97
CA PRO A 210 -27.05 15.30 18.94
C PRO A 210 -28.30 15.86 18.26
N THR A 211 -29.03 14.98 17.58
CA THR A 211 -30.26 15.27 16.85
C THR A 211 -31.35 15.32 17.89
N ILE A 212 -31.35 16.42 18.65
CA ILE A 212 -32.59 16.98 19.13
C ILE A 212 -33.20 17.61 17.87
N PHE A 213 -34.34 17.08 17.43
CA PHE A 213 -35.17 17.54 16.32
C PHE A 213 -35.05 16.81 14.96
N LEU A 214 -36.24 16.38 14.54
CA LEU A 214 -36.71 15.90 13.24
C LEU A 214 -36.59 14.40 12.93
N SER A 215 -37.71 13.73 13.23
CA SER A 215 -38.24 12.52 12.63
C SER A 215 -38.30 12.61 11.09
N LYS A 216 -37.28 12.09 10.40
CA LYS A 216 -37.42 11.58 9.02
C LYS A 216 -36.67 10.26 8.88
N LYS A 217 -37.32 9.30 8.21
CA LYS A 217 -36.88 7.91 7.99
C LYS A 217 -35.38 7.82 7.64
N PRO A 218 -34.63 6.84 8.18
CA PRO A 218 -33.23 6.69 7.86
C PRO A 218 -33.08 6.24 6.41
N LYS A 219 -32.55 7.12 5.56
CA LYS A 219 -31.93 6.74 4.29
C LYS A 219 -30.51 6.30 4.64
N GLU A 220 -30.16 5.08 4.22
CA GLU A 220 -28.89 4.41 4.46
C GLU A 220 -27.72 5.36 4.14
N LYS A 221 -26.98 5.74 5.18
CA LYS A 221 -25.90 6.73 5.09
C LYS A 221 -24.61 5.99 4.78
N GLU A 222 -24.26 5.95 3.50
CA GLU A 222 -23.00 5.41 3.01
C GLU A 222 -21.83 6.08 3.75
N VAL A 223 -20.91 5.29 4.28
CA VAL A 223 -19.80 5.75 5.12
C VAL A 223 -18.75 6.44 4.23
N ASP A 224 -18.83 7.77 4.12
CA ASP A 224 -17.84 8.58 3.42
C ASP A 224 -16.47 8.45 4.10
N SER A 225 -15.57 7.67 3.49
CA SER A 225 -14.19 7.58 3.94
C SER A 225 -13.42 8.76 3.33
N LYS A 226 -13.16 9.83 4.12
CA LYS A 226 -12.35 10.95 3.64
C LYS A 226 -10.93 10.50 3.31
N SER A 227 -10.63 10.39 2.01
CA SER A 227 -9.30 10.17 1.46
C SER A 227 -8.62 11.51 1.22
N GLN A 228 -7.35 11.64 1.62
CA GLN A 228 -6.52 12.80 1.29
C GLN A 228 -5.24 12.34 0.58
N VAL A 229 -4.82 13.12 -0.43
CA VAL A 229 -3.55 12.92 -1.15
C VAL A 229 -2.62 14.07 -0.79
N ILE A 230 -1.37 13.73 -0.46
CA ILE A 230 -0.29 14.66 -0.15
C ILE A 230 0.84 14.37 -1.14
N GLU A 231 1.11 15.33 -2.03
CA GLU A 231 2.17 15.22 -3.04
C GLU A 231 3.44 15.96 -2.59
N GLY A 232 4.52 15.80 -3.36
CA GLY A 232 5.75 16.54 -3.12
C GLY A 232 6.56 16.04 -1.94
N ILE A 233 6.36 14.81 -1.46
CA ILE A 233 7.05 14.28 -0.27
C ILE A 233 8.47 13.84 -0.66
N SER A 234 9.50 14.38 0.00
CA SER A 234 10.90 13.98 -0.18
C SER A 234 11.29 12.82 0.74
N ARG A 235 10.79 12.85 1.98
CA ARG A 235 11.05 11.83 3.02
C ARG A 235 9.82 11.63 3.89
N LEU A 236 9.64 10.41 4.38
CA LEU A 236 8.61 10.05 5.36
C LEU A 236 9.18 9.06 6.38
N ILE A 237 8.72 9.14 7.62
CA ILE A 237 8.95 8.16 8.68
C ILE A 237 7.59 7.78 9.25
N CYS A 238 7.33 6.48 9.36
CA CYS A 238 6.09 5.96 9.93
C CYS A 238 6.39 4.98 11.05
N SER A 239 5.72 5.19 12.19
CA SER A 239 5.78 4.34 13.37
C SER A 239 4.38 4.17 13.98
N ALA A 240 4.21 3.11 14.77
CA ALA A 240 3.05 3.00 15.64
C ALA A 240 3.12 4.03 16.78
N LYS A 241 1.97 4.55 17.22
CA LYS A 241 1.89 5.43 18.39
C LYS A 241 2.30 4.72 19.67
N GLN A 242 2.00 3.42 19.77
CA GLN A 242 2.41 2.58 20.88
C GLN A 242 3.75 1.93 20.53
N GLN A 243 4.79 2.24 21.30
CA GLN A 243 6.20 1.93 20.95
C GLN A 243 6.49 0.42 20.80
N GLN A 244 5.72 -0.46 21.44
CA GLN A 244 5.89 -1.91 21.34
C GLN A 244 5.09 -2.55 20.19
N THR A 245 4.26 -1.78 19.48
CA THR A 245 3.46 -2.29 18.38
C THR A 245 4.31 -2.43 17.13
N MET A 246 4.39 -3.66 16.60
CA MET A 246 5.04 -3.94 15.33
C MET A 246 4.08 -3.71 14.16
N LEU A 247 4.62 -3.16 13.08
CA LEU A 247 3.90 -2.89 11.84
C LEU A 247 4.07 -4.03 10.85
N LYS A 248 3.06 -4.19 9.99
CA LYS A 248 3.12 -4.98 8.76
C LYS A 248 2.95 -4.04 7.57
N VAL A 249 3.87 -4.10 6.60
CA VAL A 249 3.86 -3.26 5.39
C VAL A 249 3.97 -4.12 4.14
N SER A 250 3.30 -3.71 3.06
CA SER A 250 3.48 -4.27 1.73
C SER A 250 4.29 -3.30 0.88
N ILE A 251 5.39 -3.76 0.30
CA ILE A 251 6.25 -3.00 -0.62
C ILE A 251 6.20 -3.70 -1.96
N ASP A 252 5.66 -3.03 -2.98
CA ASP A 252 5.45 -3.56 -4.34
C ASP A 252 4.81 -4.97 -4.37
N GLY A 253 3.90 -5.23 -3.44
CA GLY A 253 3.18 -6.50 -3.30
C GLY A 253 3.83 -7.51 -2.35
N VAL A 254 5.08 -7.31 -1.93
CA VAL A 254 5.77 -8.17 -0.96
C VAL A 254 5.45 -7.72 0.47
N GLU A 255 4.93 -8.63 1.30
CA GLU A 255 4.65 -8.35 2.70
C GLU A 255 5.90 -8.45 3.58
N TRP A 256 6.02 -7.51 4.52
CA TRP A 256 7.08 -7.43 5.53
C TRP A 256 6.44 -7.25 6.91
N SER A 257 6.89 -8.03 7.89
CA SER A 257 6.39 -8.03 9.27
C SER A 257 7.48 -7.64 10.27
N ASP A 258 7.09 -7.51 11.55
CA ASP A 258 8.00 -7.29 12.68
C ASP A 258 8.77 -5.96 12.60
N ILE A 259 8.12 -4.95 12.02
CA ILE A 259 8.72 -3.63 11.77
C ILE A 259 8.41 -2.69 12.93
N LYS A 260 9.43 -2.16 13.60
CA LYS A 260 9.27 -1.12 14.63
C LYS A 260 8.82 0.21 14.02
N PHE A 261 9.50 0.61 12.95
CA PHE A 261 9.18 1.77 12.13
C PHE A 261 9.84 1.62 10.75
N PHE A 262 9.40 2.39 9.78
CA PHE A 262 10.04 2.48 8.48
C PHE A 262 10.24 3.91 8.03
N GLN A 263 11.23 4.12 7.19
CA GLN A 263 11.52 5.40 6.56
C GLN A 263 11.46 5.23 5.05
N LEU A 264 10.87 6.19 4.35
CA LEU A 264 10.82 6.26 2.91
C LEU A 264 11.58 7.50 2.44
N ALA A 265 12.38 7.36 1.38
CA ALA A 265 13.04 8.45 0.70
C ALA A 265 12.72 8.39 -0.80
N ALA A 266 12.48 9.54 -1.43
CA ALA A 266 12.08 9.61 -2.83
C ALA A 266 13.17 9.18 -3.84
N GLN A 267 14.39 8.94 -3.35
CA GLN A 267 15.57 8.64 -4.15
C GLN A 267 16.26 7.37 -3.66
N TRP A 268 16.42 6.40 -4.57
CA TRP A 268 17.29 5.25 -4.35
C TRP A 268 18.77 5.64 -4.48
N PRO A 269 19.64 5.36 -3.49
CA PRO A 269 21.02 5.85 -3.44
C PRO A 269 22.01 5.02 -4.29
N THR A 270 21.56 4.52 -5.44
CA THR A 270 22.43 3.80 -6.40
C THR A 270 22.36 4.45 -7.78
N HIS A 271 23.15 3.95 -8.74
CA HIS A 271 23.08 4.41 -10.13
C HIS A 271 21.78 3.99 -10.84
N VAL A 272 21.05 2.99 -10.32
CA VAL A 272 19.77 2.54 -10.88
C VAL A 272 18.67 3.50 -10.43
N LYS A 273 18.19 4.38 -11.31
CA LYS A 273 17.15 5.37 -10.95
C LYS A 273 15.74 4.99 -11.37
N HIS A 274 15.63 4.05 -12.32
CA HIS A 274 14.36 3.72 -12.95
C HIS A 274 14.18 2.21 -13.09
N PHE A 275 12.94 1.76 -12.97
CA PHE A 275 12.48 0.42 -13.25
C PHE A 275 11.78 0.42 -14.63
N PRO A 276 12.33 -0.30 -15.64
CA PRO A 276 11.81 -0.27 -17.00
C PRO A 276 10.58 -1.17 -17.16
N VAL A 277 9.41 -0.59 -17.36
CA VAL A 277 8.14 -1.31 -17.53
C VAL A 277 7.64 -1.25 -18.98
N GLY A 278 7.24 -2.38 -19.54
CA GLY A 278 6.67 -2.46 -20.88
C GLY A 278 5.21 -2.01 -20.91
N LEU A 279 4.85 -1.19 -21.89
CA LEU A 279 3.48 -0.76 -22.18
C LEU A 279 3.18 -1.01 -23.66
N PHE A 280 1.89 -1.11 -24.03
CA PHE A 280 1.48 -1.28 -25.42
C PHE A 280 1.96 -0.11 -26.29
N GLY A 281 1.89 1.10 -25.74
CA GLY A 281 2.15 2.34 -26.47
C GLY A 281 0.92 2.87 -27.20
N SER A 282 0.93 4.15 -27.58
CA SER A 282 -0.04 4.71 -28.51
C SER A 282 0.12 4.03 -29.87
N LYS A 283 -0.99 3.79 -30.59
CA LYS A 283 -0.89 3.38 -32.00
C LYS A 283 -0.04 4.43 -32.73
N PRO A 284 0.94 4.04 -33.57
CA PRO A 284 1.47 4.98 -34.54
C PRO A 284 0.27 5.49 -35.35
N GLY A 285 0.08 6.81 -35.36
CA GLY A 285 -0.89 7.47 -36.21
C GLY A 285 -0.52 7.35 -37.67
#